data_AF-A0A953DRM0-F1
#
_entry.id   AF-A0A953DRM0-F1
#
_cell.length_a   1.000
_cell.length_b   1.000
_cell.length_c   1.000
_cell.angle_alpha   90.00
_cell.angle_beta   90.00
_cell.angle_gamma   90.00
#
_symmetry.space_group_name_H-M   'P 1'
#
loop_
_entity.id
_entity.type
_entity.pdbx_description
1 polymer ?
#
loop_
_entity_poly.entity_id
_entity_poly.type
_entity_poly.pdbx_seq_one_letter_code
_entity_poly.pdbx_strand_id
1 'polypeptide(L)'
;LRHDVDMSLDAALAMAELEAERGVAATYFLMTRGDFYNLDGRAGARALARLRELGHRVGLHAVHPHAAFDERFDPVLAWHTPDPEYMSEPVDGAVNVMQPPWFHPDRYRSDSNQRWRHGCPHGELAAGAFEWLQLLVHPEIWVYEGGTMRETMLAYLDADRDAKLRLMRENRIDLS
;
A
#
# COMPACT_ATOMS: atom_id res chain seq x y z
N LEU A 1 3.86 -4.37 9.95
CA LEU A 1 4.28 -3.87 8.63
C LEU A 1 3.08 -3.19 7.97
N ARG A 2 3.31 -2.10 7.25
CA ARG A 2 2.27 -1.32 6.58
C ARG A 2 2.63 -1.10 5.12
N HIS A 3 1.62 -1.18 4.25
CA HIS A 3 1.73 -0.88 2.83
C HIS A 3 0.65 0.12 2.43
N ASP A 4 1.06 1.25 1.90
CA ASP A 4 0.14 2.15 1.20
C ASP A 4 0.17 1.76 -0.28
N VAL A 5 -0.99 1.38 -0.83
CA VAL A 5 -1.12 0.93 -2.22
C VAL A 5 -1.71 2.07 -3.03
N ASP A 6 -0.84 2.83 -3.70
CA ASP A 6 -1.28 4.00 -4.46
C ASP A 6 -1.71 3.63 -5.88
N MET A 7 -0.99 2.68 -6.50
CA MET A 7 -1.09 2.44 -7.94
C MET A 7 -1.50 1.02 -8.33
N SER A 8 -0.86 0.00 -7.76
CA SER A 8 -0.93 -1.36 -8.32
C SER A 8 -1.41 -2.40 -7.32
N LEU A 9 -2.63 -2.89 -7.54
CA LEU A 9 -3.16 -4.05 -6.82
C LEU A 9 -2.37 -5.34 -7.13
N ASP A 10 -1.81 -5.47 -8.34
CA ASP A 10 -0.99 -6.63 -8.70
C ASP A 10 0.33 -6.62 -7.91
N ALA A 11 0.96 -5.45 -7.72
CA ALA A 11 2.14 -5.32 -6.87
C ALA A 11 1.81 -5.60 -5.40
N ALA A 12 0.67 -5.11 -4.90
CA ALA A 12 0.19 -5.42 -3.55
C ALA A 12 0.04 -6.93 -3.32
N LEU A 13 -0.54 -7.66 -4.29
CA LEU A 13 -0.70 -9.10 -4.19
C LEU A 13 0.63 -9.86 -4.27
N ALA A 14 1.54 -9.45 -5.16
CA ALA A 14 2.86 -10.08 -5.25
C ALA A 14 3.65 -9.93 -3.94
N MET A 15 3.58 -8.75 -3.31
CA MET A 15 4.19 -8.52 -1.99
C MET A 15 3.52 -9.33 -0.89
N ALA A 16 2.18 -9.39 -0.87
CA ALA A 16 1.42 -10.14 0.13
C ALA A 16 1.72 -11.64 0.07
N GLU A 17 1.86 -12.20 -1.13
CA GLU A 17 2.21 -13.62 -1.29
C GLU A 17 3.60 -13.91 -0.72
N LEU A 18 4.59 -13.07 -1.01
CA LEU A 18 5.93 -13.18 -0.43
C LEU A 18 5.93 -13.10 1.10
N GLU A 19 5.12 -12.20 1.66
CA GLU A 19 4.99 -12.04 3.11
C GLU A 19 4.34 -13.27 3.76
N ALA A 20 3.25 -13.77 3.19
CA ALA A 20 2.56 -14.96 3.66
C ALA A 20 3.45 -16.20 3.60
N GLU A 21 4.24 -16.38 2.54
CA GLU A 21 5.25 -17.44 2.41
C GLU A 21 6.29 -17.41 3.54
N ARG A 22 6.53 -16.23 4.13
CA ARG A 22 7.45 -16.00 5.23
C ARG A 22 6.77 -15.99 6.60
N GLY A 23 5.46 -16.23 6.65
CA GLY A 23 4.66 -16.14 7.88
C GLY A 23 4.56 -14.72 8.44
N VAL A 24 4.74 -13.70 7.61
CA VAL A 24 4.64 -12.29 7.99
C VAL A 24 3.23 -11.79 7.69
N ALA A 25 2.60 -11.17 8.69
CA ALA A 25 1.34 -10.46 8.51
C ALA A 25 1.59 -8.95 8.39
N ALA A 26 0.81 -8.30 7.54
CA ALA A 26 0.88 -6.87 7.25
C ALA A 26 -0.51 -6.26 7.10
N THR A 27 -0.57 -4.92 7.11
CA THR A 27 -1.79 -4.16 6.82
C THR A 27 -1.61 -3.41 5.50
N TYR A 28 -2.47 -3.69 4.53
CA TYR A 28 -2.52 -3.03 3.24
C TYR A 28 -3.59 -1.93 3.26
N PHE A 29 -3.19 -0.69 3.03
CA PHE A 29 -4.09 0.45 2.95
C PHE A 29 -4.49 0.64 1.49
N LEU A 30 -5.78 0.46 1.21
CA LEU A 30 -6.35 0.55 -0.13
C LEU A 30 -7.34 1.72 -0.21
N MET A 31 -7.38 2.39 -1.36
CA MET A 31 -8.37 3.42 -1.67
C MET A 31 -9.62 2.79 -2.28
N THR A 32 -10.82 3.18 -1.83
CA THR A 32 -12.07 2.74 -2.47
C THR A 32 -12.13 3.16 -3.95
N ARG A 33 -11.70 4.39 -4.23
CA ARG A 33 -11.61 4.95 -5.59
C ARG A 33 -10.29 5.70 -5.69
N GLY A 34 -9.33 5.14 -6.42
CA GLY A 34 -8.09 5.82 -6.79
C GLY A 34 -8.03 6.07 -8.30
N ASP A 35 -7.09 6.91 -8.73
CA ASP A 35 -6.90 7.18 -10.16
C ASP A 35 -6.33 5.97 -10.93
N PHE A 36 -5.69 5.05 -10.22
CA PHE A 36 -5.01 3.90 -10.82
C PHE A 36 -5.80 2.58 -10.71
N TYR A 37 -6.67 2.46 -9.70
CA TYR A 37 -7.51 1.28 -9.53
C TYR A 37 -8.84 1.60 -8.86
N ASN A 38 -9.80 0.71 -9.07
CA ASN A 38 -11.13 0.79 -8.48
C ASN A 38 -11.43 -0.48 -7.67
N LEU A 39 -11.69 -0.34 -6.36
CA LEU A 39 -12.01 -1.48 -5.50
C LEU A 39 -13.35 -2.13 -5.82
N ASP A 40 -14.28 -1.41 -6.43
CA ASP A 40 -15.57 -1.97 -6.88
C ASP A 40 -15.42 -2.81 -8.17
N GLY A 41 -14.24 -2.77 -8.81
CA GLY A 41 -13.93 -3.55 -10.00
C GLY A 41 -13.52 -4.99 -9.71
N ARG A 42 -13.47 -5.82 -10.77
CA ARG A 42 -13.04 -7.24 -10.66
C ARG A 42 -11.66 -7.40 -10.02
N ALA A 43 -10.70 -6.56 -10.41
CA ALA A 43 -9.34 -6.59 -9.85
C ALA A 43 -9.34 -6.22 -8.36
N GLY A 44 -10.14 -5.21 -7.97
CA GLY A 44 -10.34 -4.79 -6.58
C GLY A 44 -10.92 -5.89 -5.70
N ALA A 45 -12.03 -6.49 -6.12
CA ALA A 45 -12.67 -7.59 -5.41
C ALA A 45 -11.72 -8.79 -5.24
N ARG A 46 -10.97 -9.14 -6.29
CA ARG A 46 -9.93 -10.19 -6.24
C ARG A 46 -8.85 -9.84 -5.23
N ALA A 47 -8.35 -8.61 -5.27
CA ALA A 47 -7.27 -8.18 -4.37
C ALA A 47 -7.69 -8.22 -2.91
N LEU A 48 -8.88 -7.71 -2.59
CA LEU A 48 -9.45 -7.78 -1.24
C LEU A 48 -9.57 -9.22 -0.73
N ALA A 49 -10.18 -10.10 -1.52
CA ALA A 49 -10.35 -11.49 -1.13
C ALA A 49 -9.00 -12.19 -0.91
N ARG A 50 -8.03 -11.96 -1.81
CA ARG A 50 -6.72 -12.60 -1.75
C ARG A 50 -5.88 -12.10 -0.57
N LEU A 51 -5.86 -10.80 -0.31
CA LEU A 51 -5.17 -10.24 0.86
C LEU A 51 -5.69 -10.84 2.17
N ARG A 52 -7.02 -11.00 2.29
CA ARG A 52 -7.66 -11.62 3.46
C ARG A 52 -7.34 -13.11 3.57
N GLU A 53 -7.39 -13.84 2.46
CA GLU A 53 -7.04 -15.27 2.40
C GLU A 53 -5.60 -15.53 2.86
N LEU A 54 -4.68 -14.63 2.49
CA LEU A 54 -3.27 -14.67 2.89
C LEU A 54 -3.04 -14.26 4.35
N GLY A 55 -4.07 -13.84 5.08
CA GLY A 55 -4.00 -13.47 6.49
C GLY A 55 -3.62 -12.00 6.75
N HIS A 56 -3.61 -11.15 5.72
CA HIS A 56 -3.35 -9.72 5.87
C HIS A 56 -4.60 -8.94 6.29
N ARG A 57 -4.37 -7.78 6.90
CA ARG A 57 -5.41 -6.81 7.21
C ARG A 57 -5.53 -5.79 6.09
N VAL A 58 -6.72 -5.21 5.94
CA VAL A 58 -6.99 -4.19 4.92
C VAL A 58 -7.47 -2.92 5.61
N GLY A 59 -6.66 -1.86 5.58
CA GLY A 59 -7.01 -0.54 6.09
C GLY A 59 -7.51 0.39 4.98
N LEU A 60 -8.16 1.48 5.38
CA LEU A 60 -8.60 2.51 4.44
C LEU A 60 -7.46 3.49 4.14
N HIS A 61 -7.05 3.59 2.87
CA HIS A 61 -6.22 4.69 2.40
C HIS A 61 -7.14 5.86 2.02
N ALA A 62 -7.31 6.81 2.94
CA ALA A 62 -8.34 7.83 2.83
C ALA A 62 -7.82 9.11 2.19
N VAL A 63 -8.68 9.83 1.46
CA VAL A 63 -8.36 11.18 0.94
C VAL A 63 -9.11 12.20 1.80
N HIS A 64 -8.38 13.07 2.49
CA HIS A 64 -8.97 14.08 3.36
C HIS A 64 -9.95 15.01 2.60
N PRO A 65 -11.09 15.41 3.20
CA PRO A 65 -11.57 15.09 4.55
C PRO A 65 -12.38 13.78 4.67
N HIS A 66 -12.38 12.95 3.64
CA HIS A 66 -13.29 11.81 3.55
C HIS A 66 -12.64 10.52 4.08
N ALA A 67 -13.10 10.05 5.23
CA ALA A 67 -12.76 8.76 5.83
C ALA A 67 -13.99 7.82 5.83
N ALA A 68 -14.49 7.48 4.65
CA ALA A 68 -15.67 6.62 4.52
C ALA A 68 -15.27 5.14 4.64
N PHE A 69 -15.58 4.54 5.79
CA PHE A 69 -15.42 3.10 6.01
C PHE A 69 -16.66 2.33 5.54
N ASP A 70 -16.42 1.13 5.04
CA ASP A 70 -17.43 0.10 4.83
C ASP A 70 -16.88 -1.25 5.29
N GLU A 71 -17.66 -2.32 5.12
CA GLU A 71 -17.35 -3.67 5.60
C GLU A 71 -16.04 -4.28 5.06
N ARG A 72 -15.44 -3.70 4.01
CA ARG A 72 -14.20 -4.20 3.41
C ARG A 72 -12.98 -3.87 4.26
N PHE A 73 -13.06 -2.82 5.07
CA PHE A 73 -11.94 -2.26 5.80
C PHE A 73 -11.97 -2.65 7.27
N ASP A 74 -10.80 -3.02 7.80
CA ASP A 74 -10.53 -2.92 9.22
C ASP A 74 -10.67 -1.45 9.68
N PRO A 75 -11.01 -1.19 10.96
CA PRO A 75 -11.13 0.16 11.51
C PRO A 75 -9.75 0.80 11.74
N VAL A 76 -8.96 0.91 10.68
CA VAL A 76 -7.62 1.50 10.64
C VAL A 76 -7.46 2.30 9.35
N LEU A 77 -6.92 3.51 9.47
CA LEU A 77 -6.79 4.47 8.37
C LEU A 77 -5.37 5.01 8.27
N ALA A 78 -4.99 5.29 7.02
CA ALA A 78 -3.86 6.12 6.64
C ALA A 78 -4.33 7.12 5.58
N TRP A 79 -4.04 8.42 5.75
CA TRP A 79 -4.30 9.42 4.72
C TRP A 79 -3.37 9.26 3.51
N HIS A 80 -3.94 9.32 2.31
CA HIS A 80 -3.24 9.51 1.05
C HIS A 80 -2.84 10.98 0.94
N THR A 81 -1.56 11.25 0.67
CA THR A 81 -0.98 12.60 0.58
C THR A 81 -1.34 13.50 1.79
N PRO A 82 -0.96 13.12 3.02
CA PRO A 82 -1.34 13.84 4.24
C PRO A 82 -0.81 15.27 4.30
N ASP A 83 -1.64 16.20 4.77
CA ASP A 83 -1.18 17.51 5.22
C ASP A 83 -0.78 17.47 6.71
N PRO A 84 0.40 18.00 7.07
CA PRO A 84 0.85 18.09 8.46
C PRO A 84 -0.15 18.75 9.42
N GLU A 85 -1.00 19.65 8.94
CA GLU A 85 -1.97 20.37 9.79
C GLU A 85 -3.00 19.45 10.43
N TYR A 86 -3.46 18.41 9.71
CA TYR A 86 -4.56 17.55 10.16
C TYR A 86 -4.23 16.04 10.14
N MET A 87 -3.09 15.62 9.58
CA MET A 87 -2.80 14.19 9.37
C MET A 87 -2.84 13.33 10.63
N SER A 88 -2.60 13.93 11.80
CA SER A 88 -2.59 13.25 13.10
C SER A 88 -3.88 13.44 13.91
N GLU A 89 -4.89 14.08 13.34
CA GLU A 89 -6.19 14.22 14.01
C GLU A 89 -6.88 12.86 14.19
N PRO A 90 -7.61 12.66 15.30
CA PRO A 90 -8.39 11.45 15.50
C PRO A 90 -9.48 11.31 14.43
N VAL A 91 -9.71 10.08 13.99
CA VAL A 91 -10.84 9.72 13.13
C VAL A 91 -11.79 8.85 13.93
N ASP A 92 -13.05 9.27 14.06
CA ASP A 92 -14.02 8.55 14.87
C ASP A 92 -14.22 7.10 14.36
N GLY A 93 -14.26 6.15 15.29
CA GLY A 93 -14.41 4.73 14.98
C GLY A 93 -13.21 4.04 14.33
N ALA A 94 -12.07 4.71 14.14
CA ALA A 94 -10.90 4.13 13.50
C ALA A 94 -9.56 4.53 14.14
N VAL A 95 -8.57 3.64 14.04
CA VAL A 95 -7.19 3.95 14.38
C VAL A 95 -6.53 4.70 13.22
N ASN A 96 -6.22 5.97 13.40
CA ASN A 96 -5.38 6.71 12.45
C ASN A 96 -3.90 6.41 12.73
N VAL A 97 -3.23 5.73 11.80
CA VAL A 97 -1.83 5.28 11.99
C VAL A 97 -0.79 6.41 11.96
N MET A 98 -1.24 7.63 11.69
CA MET A 98 -0.43 8.84 11.71
C MET A 98 -0.49 9.59 13.06
N GLN A 99 -1.19 9.03 14.05
CA GLN A 99 -1.21 9.55 15.41
C GLN A 99 -0.08 8.96 16.27
N PRO A 100 0.29 9.61 17.38
CA PRO A 100 1.03 8.96 18.45
C PRO A 100 0.26 7.76 19.02
N PRO A 101 0.95 6.68 19.42
CA PRO A 101 2.41 6.54 19.39
C PRO A 101 2.96 6.09 18.03
N TRP A 102 2.12 5.65 17.09
CA TRP A 102 2.51 4.96 15.85
C TRP A 102 3.39 5.79 14.91
N PHE A 103 3.12 7.09 14.80
CA PHE A 103 3.87 8.01 13.95
C PHE A 103 4.80 8.87 14.80
N HIS A 104 6.01 8.37 15.02
CA HIS A 104 7.05 9.02 15.79
C HIS A 104 8.40 8.89 15.07
N PRO A 105 9.26 9.92 14.99
CA PRO A 105 10.53 9.85 14.28
C PRO A 105 11.42 8.66 14.69
N ASP A 106 11.38 8.25 15.95
CA ASP A 106 12.18 7.13 16.46
C ASP A 106 11.59 5.75 16.15
N ARG A 107 10.31 5.67 15.77
CA ARG A 107 9.58 4.39 15.58
C ARG A 107 8.82 4.31 14.26
N TYR A 108 9.06 5.23 13.34
CA TYR A 108 8.45 5.26 12.01
C TYR A 108 9.52 5.34 10.92
N ARG A 109 9.35 4.56 9.85
CA ARG A 109 10.24 4.52 8.69
C ARG A 109 9.39 4.34 7.44
N SER A 110 9.70 5.09 6.36
CA SER A 110 8.99 4.95 5.08
C SER A 110 9.95 5.03 3.90
N ASP A 111 9.74 4.23 2.85
CA ASP A 111 10.53 4.22 1.62
C ASP A 111 10.06 5.22 0.55
N SER A 112 9.17 6.17 0.88
CA SER A 112 8.52 7.09 -0.06
C SER A 112 9.47 7.68 -1.13
N ASN A 113 9.10 7.54 -2.40
CA ASN A 113 9.93 7.91 -3.56
C ASN A 113 11.31 7.20 -3.60
N GLN A 114 11.37 5.96 -3.13
CA GLN A 114 12.60 5.18 -2.91
C GLN A 114 13.60 5.85 -1.97
N ARG A 115 13.12 6.69 -1.05
CA ARG A 115 13.95 7.40 -0.09
C ARG A 115 13.45 7.14 1.31
N TRP A 116 14.30 6.55 2.12
CA TRP A 116 14.02 6.32 3.52
C TRP A 116 13.80 7.63 4.28
N ARG A 117 12.59 7.80 4.82
CA ARG A 117 12.22 8.86 5.75
C ARG A 117 12.50 8.39 7.17
N HIS A 118 13.06 9.30 7.97
CA HIS A 118 13.52 9.05 9.34
C HIS A 118 14.65 8.02 9.46
N GLY A 119 15.48 7.86 8.41
CA GLY A 119 16.65 6.99 8.42
C GLY A 119 16.41 5.64 7.76
N CYS A 120 17.49 4.98 7.32
CA CYS A 120 17.42 3.66 6.72
C CYS A 120 17.32 2.59 7.82
N PRO A 121 16.29 1.71 7.82
CA PRO A 121 16.04 0.81 8.96
C PRO A 121 16.95 -0.42 9.01
N HIS A 122 17.72 -0.73 7.97
CA HIS A 122 18.43 -2.02 7.82
C HIS A 122 19.37 -2.34 8.98
N GLY A 123 20.25 -1.39 9.35
CA GLY A 123 21.23 -1.61 10.43
C GLY A 123 20.56 -1.76 11.78
N GLU A 124 19.57 -0.92 12.08
CA GLU A 124 18.81 -0.94 13.33
C GLU A 124 17.94 -2.20 13.47
N LEU A 125 17.32 -2.66 12.38
CA LEU A 125 16.57 -3.93 12.34
C LEU A 125 17.49 -5.13 12.55
N ALA A 126 18.64 -5.18 11.87
CA ALA A 126 19.61 -6.26 12.04
C ALA A 126 20.17 -6.33 13.47
N ALA A 127 20.27 -5.18 14.15
CA ALA A 127 20.69 -5.08 15.54
C ALA A 127 19.56 -5.32 16.56
N GLY A 128 18.31 -5.48 16.13
CA GLY A 128 17.15 -5.60 17.02
C GLY A 128 16.88 -4.34 17.86
N ALA A 129 17.21 -3.16 17.33
CA ALA A 129 17.18 -1.90 18.08
C ALA A 129 15.77 -1.38 18.39
N PHE A 130 14.74 -1.86 17.68
CA PHE A 130 13.36 -1.44 17.88
C PHE A 130 12.60 -2.46 18.72
N GLU A 131 12.00 -2.00 19.82
CA GLU A 131 10.96 -2.76 20.53
C GLU A 131 9.75 -2.99 19.62
N TRP A 132 9.35 -1.95 18.88
CA TRP A 132 8.40 -2.02 17.79
C TRP A 132 8.68 -0.88 16.79
N LEU A 133 8.34 -1.11 15.52
CA LEU A 133 8.54 -0.17 14.43
C LEU A 133 7.32 -0.16 13.50
N GLN A 134 6.79 1.03 13.19
CA GLN A 134 5.92 1.22 12.05
C GLN A 134 6.77 1.41 10.79
N LEU A 135 6.96 0.33 10.04
CA LEU A 135 7.62 0.33 8.74
C LEU A 135 6.56 0.42 7.63
N LEU A 136 6.59 1.50 6.84
CA LEU A 136 5.79 1.70 5.63
C LEU A 136 6.65 1.43 4.40
N VAL A 137 6.24 0.49 3.56
CA VAL A 137 6.82 0.27 2.23
C VAL A 137 5.75 0.20 1.16
N HIS A 138 6.00 0.78 -0.01
CA HIS A 138 5.00 0.81 -1.10
C HIS A 138 5.24 -0.37 -2.05
N PRO A 139 4.27 -1.30 -2.26
CA PRO A 139 4.52 -2.51 -3.05
C PRO A 139 5.07 -2.25 -4.46
N GLU A 140 4.58 -1.23 -5.14
CA GLU A 140 5.05 -0.77 -6.45
C GLU A 140 6.55 -0.43 -6.50
N ILE A 141 7.15 0.02 -5.39
CA ILE A 141 8.57 0.35 -5.32
C ILE A 141 9.43 -0.92 -5.39
N TRP A 142 8.93 -2.03 -4.86
CA TRP A 142 9.72 -3.25 -4.66
C TRP A 142 9.42 -4.34 -5.69
N VAL A 143 8.21 -4.35 -6.26
CA VAL A 143 7.80 -5.38 -7.23
C VAL A 143 8.29 -5.05 -8.64
N TYR A 144 8.31 -3.78 -9.03
CA TYR A 144 8.75 -3.36 -10.37
C TYR A 144 10.23 -3.01 -10.38
N GLU A 145 10.94 -3.51 -11.39
CA GLU A 145 12.39 -3.32 -11.52
C GLU A 145 12.76 -1.84 -11.72
N GLY A 146 13.78 -1.38 -11.00
CA GLY A 146 14.35 -0.04 -11.17
C GLY A 146 15.24 0.35 -9.99
N GLY A 147 16.36 1.02 -10.28
CA GLY A 147 17.26 1.56 -9.24
C GLY A 147 16.88 2.98 -8.79
N THR A 148 15.93 3.59 -9.49
CA THR A 148 15.37 4.91 -9.20
C THR A 148 13.85 4.87 -9.31
N MET A 149 13.18 5.79 -8.62
CA MET A 149 11.71 5.92 -8.69
C MET A 149 11.23 6.05 -10.14
N ARG A 150 11.95 6.80 -10.99
CA ARG A 150 11.61 6.95 -12.40
C ARG A 150 11.64 5.62 -13.14
N GLU A 151 12.71 4.84 -12.96
CA GLU A 151 12.86 3.54 -13.63
C GLU A 151 11.77 2.56 -13.18
N THR A 152 11.53 2.45 -11.88
CA THR A 152 10.45 1.61 -11.32
C THR A 152 9.08 2.02 -11.85
N MET A 153 8.78 3.32 -11.94
CA MET A 153 7.49 3.78 -12.48
C MET A 153 7.37 3.49 -13.97
N LEU A 154 8.45 3.55 -14.75
CA LEU A 154 8.42 3.15 -16.16
C LEU A 154 8.19 1.64 -16.32
N ALA A 155 8.85 0.82 -15.50
CA ALA A 155 8.63 -0.63 -15.48
C ALA A 155 7.19 -0.99 -15.09
N TYR A 156 6.61 -0.28 -14.12
CA TYR A 156 5.18 -0.37 -13.79
C TYR A 156 4.30 -0.06 -15.01
N LEU A 157 4.55 1.07 -15.69
CA LEU A 157 3.75 1.50 -16.84
C LEU A 157 3.82 0.51 -18.00
N ASP A 158 4.98 -0.11 -18.24
CA ASP A 158 5.11 -1.18 -19.24
C ASP A 158 4.30 -2.42 -18.85
N ALA A 159 4.37 -2.85 -17.58
CA ALA A 159 3.60 -3.99 -17.09
C ALA A 159 2.07 -3.73 -17.13
N ASP A 160 1.65 -2.51 -16.79
CA ASP A 160 0.25 -2.07 -16.84
C ASP A 160 -0.27 -1.98 -18.27
N ARG A 161 0.54 -1.48 -19.22
CA ARG A 161 0.21 -1.54 -20.66
C ARG A 161 -0.06 -2.98 -21.08
N ASP A 162 0.81 -3.91 -20.72
CA ASP A 162 0.68 -5.31 -21.11
C ASP A 162 -0.57 -5.96 -20.47
N ALA A 163 -0.89 -5.60 -19.22
CA ALA A 163 -2.12 -6.03 -18.55
C ALA A 163 -3.38 -5.50 -19.25
N LYS A 164 -3.39 -4.22 -19.63
CA LYS A 164 -4.49 -3.60 -20.38
C LYS A 164 -4.66 -4.23 -21.76
N LEU A 165 -3.58 -4.54 -22.47
CA LEU A 165 -3.63 -5.25 -23.75
C LEU A 165 -4.25 -6.65 -23.60
N ARG A 166 -3.90 -7.40 -22.54
CA ARG A 166 -4.55 -8.68 -22.23
C ARG A 166 -6.04 -8.50 -21.96
N LEU A 167 -6.40 -7.54 -21.12
CA LEU A 167 -7.80 -7.24 -20.80
C LEU A 167 -8.59 -6.86 -22.07
N MET A 168 -8.04 -6.04 -22.96
CA MET A 168 -8.68 -5.68 -24.23
C MET A 168 -8.98 -6.91 -25.09
N ARG A 169 -8.02 -7.84 -25.20
CA ARG A 169 -8.21 -9.12 -25.92
C ARG A 169 -9.29 -9.99 -25.28
N GLU A 170 -9.31 -10.10 -23.95
CA GLU A 170 -10.34 -10.83 -23.21
C GLU A 170 -11.74 -10.25 -23.45
N ASN A 171 -11.84 -8.93 -23.55
CA ASN A 171 -13.08 -8.23 -23.89
C ASN A 171 -13.35 -8.17 -25.40
N ARG A 172 -12.57 -8.90 -26.21
CA ARG A 172 -12.71 -9.01 -27.67
C ARG A 172 -12.68 -7.65 -28.38
N ILE A 173 -11.92 -6.70 -27.84
CA ILE A 173 -11.62 -5.44 -28.51
C ILE A 173 -10.61 -5.70 -29.62
N ASP A 174 -10.90 -5.21 -30.81
CA ASP A 174 -10.01 -5.31 -31.97
C ASP A 174 -8.82 -4.35 -31.79
N LEU A 175 -7.60 -4.88 -31.95
CA LEU A 175 -6.33 -4.16 -31.81
C LEU A 175 -5.50 -4.23 -33.11
N SER A 176 -6.09 -4.72 -34.20
CA SER A 176 -5.45 -4.86 -35.51
C SER A 176 -5.39 -3.57 -36.32
#